data_AF-D8LGU6-F1
#
_entry.id   AF-D8LGU6-F1
#
_cell.length_a   1.000
_cell.length_b   1.000
_cell.length_c   1.000
_cell.angle_alpha   90.00
_cell.angle_beta   90.00
_cell.angle_gamma   90.00
#
_symmetry.space_group_name_H-M   'P 1'
#
loop_
_entity.id
_entity.type
_entity.pdbx_description
1 polymer ?
#
loop_
_entity_poly.entity_id
_entity_poly.type
_entity_poly.pdbx_seq_one_letter_code
_entity_poly.pdbx_strand_id
1 'polypeptide(L)'
;MNHSCEPNCQLEVVDTAEQPYLRVTVRAPRVQPSELLTIDYNAMEIDMTCPFDCQCGAVRCRGWVSGFSNLSRAEQEEYIDGGATGSPPLTGAVKTWAEEHGIV
;
A
#
# COMPACT_ATOMS: atom_id res chain seq x y z
N MET A 1 2.52 -5.13 -11.45
CA MET A 1 2.97 -3.82 -10.93
C MET A 1 4.00 -4.11 -9.87
N ASN A 2 5.02 -3.26 -9.69
CA ASN A 2 6.05 -3.46 -8.67
C ASN A 2 5.74 -2.63 -7.42
N HIS A 3 6.46 -2.93 -6.33
CA HIS A 3 6.41 -2.16 -5.09
C HIS A 3 7.10 -0.78 -5.23
N SER A 4 6.51 0.25 -4.64
CA SER A 4 7.20 1.48 -4.24
C SER A 4 6.70 1.93 -2.87
N CYS A 5 7.59 2.43 -2.01
CA CYS A 5 7.20 3.05 -0.74
C CYS A 5 6.51 4.41 -0.94
N GLU A 6 6.73 5.05 -2.09
CA GLU A 6 6.02 6.24 -2.55
C GLU A 6 5.34 5.89 -3.89
N PRO A 7 4.21 5.15 -3.86
CA PRO A 7 3.59 4.64 -5.07
C PRO A 7 2.81 5.71 -5.83
N ASN A 8 2.76 5.59 -7.15
CA ASN A 8 1.93 6.47 -8.00
C ASN A 8 0.51 5.91 -8.23
N CYS A 9 0.25 4.67 -7.80
CA CYS A 9 -1.07 4.03 -7.85
C CYS A 9 -1.53 3.55 -6.47
N GLN A 10 -2.84 3.47 -6.32
CA GLN A 10 -3.50 2.77 -5.22
C GLN A 10 -4.22 1.55 -5.77
N LEU A 11 -4.22 0.48 -4.98
CA LEU A 11 -5.04 -0.70 -5.24
C LEU A 11 -6.12 -0.81 -4.17
N GLU A 12 -7.33 -1.14 -4.62
CA GLU A 12 -8.51 -1.27 -3.78
C GLU A 12 -9.28 -2.53 -4.15
N VAL A 13 -9.71 -3.27 -3.14
CA VAL A 13 -10.69 -4.34 -3.30
C VAL A 13 -12.08 -3.70 -3.36
N VAL A 14 -12.74 -3.82 -4.51
CA VAL A 14 -14.11 -3.37 -4.70
C VAL A 14 -15.04 -4.57 -4.54
N ASP A 15 -15.73 -4.61 -3.41
CA ASP A 15 -16.74 -5.61 -3.14
C ASP A 15 -18.03 -5.29 -3.91
N THR A 16 -18.50 -6.24 -4.70
CA THR A 16 -19.79 -6.16 -5.39
C THR A 16 -20.67 -7.34 -5.03
N ALA A 17 -21.97 -7.22 -5.29
CA ALA A 17 -22.93 -8.30 -5.06
C ALA A 17 -22.70 -9.53 -5.96
N GLU A 18 -21.96 -9.37 -7.07
CA GLU A 18 -21.69 -10.42 -8.04
C GLU A 18 -20.35 -11.09 -7.75
N GLN A 19 -19.25 -10.37 -7.95
CA GLN A 19 -17.89 -10.81 -7.64
C GLN A 19 -17.00 -9.62 -7.28
N PRO A 20 -16.13 -9.76 -6.25
CA PRO A 20 -15.16 -8.73 -5.92
C PRO A 20 -14.10 -8.60 -7.02
N TYR A 21 -13.58 -7.39 -7.22
CA TYR A 21 -12.49 -7.15 -8.15
C TYR A 21 -11.48 -6.15 -7.59
N LEU A 22 -10.28 -6.13 -8.17
CA LEU A 22 -9.25 -5.17 -7.81
C LEU A 22 -9.33 -3.95 -8.72
N ARG A 23 -9.50 -2.77 -8.14
CA ARG A 23 -9.40 -1.48 -8.81
C ARG A 23 -8.03 -0.88 -8.57
N VAL A 24 -7.36 -0.47 -9.64
CA VAL A 24 -6.12 0.30 -9.57
C VAL A 24 -6.41 1.73 -10.02
N THR A 25 -6.14 2.69 -9.14
CA THR A 25 -6.36 4.12 -9.39
C THR A 25 -5.03 4.87 -9.33
N VAL A 26 -4.74 5.69 -10.33
CA VAL A 26 -3.58 6.59 -10.30
C VAL A 26 -3.81 7.68 -9.26
N ARG A 27 -2.88 7.83 -8.30
CA ARG A 27 -2.90 8.91 -7.30
C ARG A 27 -2.07 10.11 -7.72
N ALA A 28 -1.05 9.91 -8.56
CA ALA A 28 -0.20 10.99 -9.01
C ALA A 28 -0.97 11.99 -9.90
N PRO A 29 -0.73 13.31 -9.79
CA PRO A 29 -1.35 14.31 -10.66
C PRO A 29 -1.09 14.05 -12.15
N ARG A 30 0.04 13.40 -12.44
CA ARG A 30 0.44 12.97 -13.78
C ARG A 30 1.35 11.75 -13.67
N VAL A 31 1.15 10.79 -14.56
CA VAL A 31 2.09 9.70 -14.84
C VAL A 31 2.61 9.91 -16.26
N GLN A 32 3.92 9.86 -16.46
CA GLN A 32 4.52 10.04 -17.78
C GLN A 32 4.48 8.75 -18.62
N PRO A 33 4.52 8.85 -19.96
CA PRO A 33 4.72 7.68 -20.79
C PRO A 33 5.97 6.90 -20.37
N SER A 34 5.83 5.58 -20.23
CA SER A 34 6.88 4.65 -19.78
C SER A 34 7.30 4.78 -18.31
N GLU A 35 6.65 5.64 -17.52
CA GLU A 35 6.81 5.63 -16.06
C GLU A 35 6.22 4.35 -15.48
N LEU A 36 6.94 3.72 -14.55
CA LEU A 36 6.50 2.49 -13.91
C LEU A 36 5.31 2.77 -13.00
N LEU A 37 4.22 2.03 -13.19
CA LEU A 37 3.11 2.02 -12.25
C LEU A 37 3.45 1.13 -11.05
N THR A 38 3.38 1.73 -9.86
CA THR A 38 3.80 1.10 -8.61
C THR A 38 2.72 1.20 -7.55
N ILE A 39 2.68 0.22 -6.66
CA ILE A 39 1.74 0.12 -5.53
C ILE A 39 2.53 -0.17 -4.25
N ASP A 40 1.93 0.05 -3.09
CA ASP A 40 2.54 -0.31 -1.82
C ASP A 40 2.02 -1.67 -1.35
N TYR A 41 2.86 -2.70 -1.44
CA TYR A 41 2.50 -4.06 -0.98
C TYR A 41 2.18 -4.13 0.52
N ASN A 42 2.76 -3.27 1.35
CA ASN A 42 2.41 -3.23 2.77
C ASN A 42 0.98 -2.71 2.98
N ALA A 43 0.37 -2.03 2.00
CA ALA A 43 -1.04 -1.65 2.06
C ALA A 43 -2.00 -2.78 1.64
N MET A 44 -1.46 -3.88 1.12
CA MET A 44 -2.22 -4.95 0.47
C MET A 44 -2.12 -6.30 1.17
N GLU A 45 -0.97 -6.57 1.79
CA GLU A 45 -0.74 -7.81 2.54
C GLU A 45 -0.52 -7.49 4.02
N ILE A 46 -1.19 -8.25 4.89
CA ILE A 46 -1.01 -8.14 6.34
C ILE A 46 0.37 -8.68 6.72
N ASP A 47 0.70 -9.86 6.22
CA ASP A 47 1.98 -10.54 6.42
C ASP A 47 2.35 -11.24 5.11
N MET A 48 3.52 -10.93 4.56
CA MET A 48 3.93 -11.42 3.25
C MET A 48 4.60 -12.78 3.36
N THR A 49 4.21 -13.72 2.51
CA THR A 49 4.85 -15.04 2.44
C THR A 49 6.29 -14.98 1.91
N CYS A 50 6.60 -13.97 1.10
CA CYS A 50 7.92 -13.78 0.49
C CYS A 50 8.37 -12.31 0.66
N PRO A 51 8.89 -11.95 1.84
CA PRO A 51 9.42 -10.61 2.08
C PRO A 51 10.76 -10.39 1.35
N PHE A 52 11.10 -9.13 1.05
CA PHE A 52 12.26 -8.80 0.22
C PHE A 52 12.88 -7.42 0.50
N ASP A 53 14.15 -7.27 0.12
CA ASP A 53 14.86 -5.99 0.14
C ASP A 53 14.31 -5.03 -0.92
N CYS A 54 13.86 -3.86 -0.48
CA CYS A 54 13.23 -2.87 -1.33
C CYS A 54 14.28 -2.08 -2.13
N GLN A 55 14.09 -2.02 -3.45
CA GLN A 55 14.93 -1.26 -4.37
C GLN A 55 14.15 -0.19 -5.14
N CYS A 56 13.07 0.34 -4.55
CA CYS A 56 12.16 1.25 -5.26
C CYS A 56 12.75 2.64 -5.57
N GLY A 57 13.81 3.05 -4.87
CA GLY A 57 14.47 4.34 -5.08
C GLY A 57 13.72 5.56 -4.52
N ALA A 58 12.60 5.37 -3.83
CA ALA A 58 11.87 6.41 -3.12
C ALA A 58 12.75 7.08 -2.03
N VAL A 59 12.57 8.39 -1.80
CA VAL A 59 13.33 9.11 -0.77
C VAL A 59 13.03 8.54 0.62
N ARG A 60 11.77 8.12 0.81
CA ARG A 60 11.28 7.50 2.05
C ARG A 60 11.14 5.99 1.91
N CYS A 61 12.10 5.34 1.24
CA CYS A 61 12.15 3.89 1.12
C CYS A 61 12.30 3.23 2.51
N ARG A 62 11.47 2.21 2.78
CA ARG A 62 11.48 1.44 4.04
C ARG A 62 12.57 0.38 4.09
N GLY A 63 13.25 0.11 2.98
CA GLY A 63 14.35 -0.85 2.88
C GLY A 63 13.93 -2.32 2.88
N TRP A 64 12.89 -2.70 3.62
CA TRP A 64 12.34 -4.06 3.68
C TRP A 64 10.83 -4.06 3.48
N VAL A 65 10.32 -5.01 2.70
CA VAL A 65 8.87 -5.16 2.45
C VAL A 65 8.43 -6.52 2.97
N SER A 66 7.49 -6.52 3.92
CA SER A 66 7.05 -7.73 4.61
C SER A 66 5.58 -7.75 5.01
N GLY A 67 4.78 -6.76 4.59
CA GLY A 67 3.38 -6.65 4.95
C GLY A 67 3.12 -5.68 6.11
N PHE A 68 1.88 -5.24 6.23
CA PHE A 68 1.43 -4.19 7.14
C PHE A 68 1.73 -4.47 8.62
N SER A 69 1.49 -5.70 9.06
CA SER A 69 1.65 -6.10 10.47
C SER A 69 3.10 -6.04 10.95
N ASN A 70 4.05 -6.09 10.01
CA ASN A 70 5.49 -6.04 10.28
C ASN A 70 6.06 -4.62 10.28
N LEU A 71 5.25 -3.61 9.93
CA LEU A 71 5.65 -2.20 10.03
C LEU A 71 5.70 -1.73 11.49
N SER A 72 6.55 -0.76 11.79
CA SER A 72 6.50 -0.08 13.08
C SER A 72 5.17 0.65 13.27
N ARG A 73 4.77 0.89 14.53
CA ARG A 73 3.53 1.61 14.82
C ARG A 73 3.46 2.98 14.13
N ALA A 74 4.59 3.70 14.11
CA ALA A 74 4.68 4.99 13.43
C ALA A 74 4.46 4.86 11.91
N GLU A 75 5.03 3.83 11.27
CA GLU A 75 4.81 3.56 9.85
C GLU A 75 3.38 3.12 9.55
N GLN A 76 2.76 2.33 10.43
CA GLN A 76 1.35 1.90 10.30
C GLN A 76 0.40 3.11 10.37
N GLU A 77 0.66 4.04 11.28
CA GLU A 77 -0.12 5.27 11.43
C GLU A 77 -0.03 6.19 10.21
N GLU A 78 1.02 6.08 9.37
CA GLU A 78 1.10 6.82 8.10
C GLU A 78 0.00 6.44 7.09
N TYR A 79 -0.69 5.32 7.27
CA TYR A 79 -1.77 4.88 6.38
C TYR A 79 -3.14 5.46 6.80
N ILE A 80 -3.24 6.06 7.99
CA ILE A 80 -4.43 6.77 8.48
C ILE A 80 -4.62 8.05 7.63
N ASP A 81 -5.86 8.33 7.22
CA ASP A 81 -6.23 9.49 6.37
C ASP A 81 -5.44 9.63 5.05
N GLY A 82 -4.88 8.52 4.54
CA GLY A 82 -4.14 8.51 3.28
C GLY A 82 -2.77 9.20 3.33
N GLY A 83 -2.26 9.41 4.56
CA GLY A 83 -0.90 9.83 4.91
C GLY A 83 -0.45 11.15 4.30
N ALA A 84 -0.04 12.11 5.13
CA ALA A 84 0.71 13.31 4.71
C ALA A 84 2.03 13.00 3.95
N THR A 85 2.33 11.71 3.79
CA THR A 85 3.57 11.05 3.41
C THR A 85 3.47 10.26 2.09
N GLY A 86 2.31 10.23 1.42
CA GLY A 86 2.15 9.57 0.13
C GLY A 86 1.78 8.08 0.17
N SER A 87 1.68 7.48 1.36
CA SER A 87 1.15 6.12 1.53
C SER A 87 -0.31 6.02 1.04
N PRO A 88 -0.71 4.94 0.35
CA PRO A 88 -2.10 4.76 -0.07
C PRO A 88 -2.98 4.37 1.13
N PRO A 89 -4.27 4.71 1.14
CA PRO A 89 -5.22 4.18 2.12
C PRO A 89 -5.24 2.65 2.14
N LEU A 90 -5.44 2.07 3.33
CA LEU A 90 -5.65 0.63 3.47
C LEU A 90 -6.96 0.19 2.82
N THR A 91 -6.98 -1.03 2.28
CA THR A 91 -8.17 -1.61 1.66
C THR A 91 -8.35 -3.08 2.05
N GLY A 92 -9.58 -3.59 1.91
CA GLY A 92 -9.91 -4.99 2.15
C GLY A 92 -9.44 -5.50 3.53
N ALA A 93 -8.85 -6.70 3.54
CA ALA A 93 -8.44 -7.40 4.75
C ALA A 93 -7.40 -6.64 5.59
N VAL A 94 -6.49 -5.87 4.96
CA VAL A 94 -5.49 -5.08 5.71
C VAL A 94 -6.16 -3.97 6.50
N LYS A 95 -7.19 -3.33 5.92
CA LYS A 95 -7.96 -2.31 6.62
C LYS A 95 -8.70 -2.91 7.81
N THR A 96 -9.41 -4.02 7.62
CA THR A 96 -10.10 -4.73 8.71
C THR A 96 -9.14 -5.14 9.82
N TRP A 97 -7.98 -5.70 9.45
CA TRP A 97 -6.95 -6.07 10.43
C TRP A 97 -6.46 -4.86 11.24
N ALA A 98 -6.21 -3.72 10.58
CA ALA A 98 -5.75 -2.51 11.24
C ALA A 98 -6.78 -1.94 12.22
N GLU A 99 -8.08 -2.01 11.88
CA GLU A 99 -9.20 -1.64 12.76
C GLU A 99 -9.26 -2.55 14.00
N GLU A 100 -9.16 -3.87 13.80
CA GLU A 100 -9.17 -4.87 14.88
C GLU A 100 -8.00 -4.70 15.88
N HIS A 101 -6.87 -4.15 15.41
CA HIS A 101 -5.67 -3.92 16.23
C HIS A 101 -5.55 -2.46 16.72
N GLY A 102 -6.60 -1.65 16.54
CA GLY A 102 -6.67 -0.28 17.04
C GLY A 102 -5.58 0.64 16.46
N ILE A 103 -5.26 0.46 15.17
CA ILE A 103 -4.34 1.32 14.42
C ILE A 103 -5.13 2.45 13.75
N VAL A 104 -6.20 2.11 13.03
CA VAL A 104 -7.14 3.03 12.37
C VAL A 104 -8.46 3.09 13.13
#